data_AF-A0A1M3MS93-F1
#
_entry.id   AF-A0A1M3MS93-F1
#
_cell.length_a   1.000
_cell.length_b   1.000
_cell.length_c   1.000
_cell.angle_alpha   90.00
_cell.angle_beta   90.00
_cell.angle_gamma   90.00
#
_symmetry.space_group_name_H-M   'P 1'
#
loop_
_entity.id
_entity.type
_entity.pdbx_description
1 polymer ?
#
loop_
_entity_poly.entity_id
_entity_poly.type
_entity_poly.pdbx_seq_one_letter_code
_entity_poly.pdbx_strand_id
1 'polypeptide(L)'
;MERHEQPFVATGEDEVELTVVDLGVARALWEGVPTARLLARIRLHRDERDLVDLDQRASGIDFDDASWDIILARLLASAPASLDRLKRAVARHARAASDEGSLAAGDTTIATLVHAHLSGTDPDASPAEGANEAVPLENSVRIACARFDERLGRTAGDHRGAYFEACLELARRSSAPAWPLDALRSALGGLAAVQEAAIHDSGGYPALDALPETLIASSAPLYPWSDHGDVPVADRRTCLVDRARIERVLLHPERDLAAAITRASARYPGLPIAKIVADVSACLSKHGALLLVATREPRSQREAPRLPPASWAPAALDATETALTFASALERGSITAPRARSILVRGGDAALDAIGKEMLNVAAHPFASAVFAELLAPFARERDVVRLVTYFAIAPDPRAAAHALDLCGAREVVSTVLKAWLETMLPTDGALAEPGDDPRTSASARVALCIEALRPYPALYQVVEPLLSRLSELPPNH
;
A
#
# COMPACT_ATOMS: atom_id res chain seq x y z
N MET A 1 -38.31 -24.65 -10.97
CA MET A 1 -37.28 -23.96 -10.16
C MET A 1 -36.43 -23.16 -11.12
N GLU A 2 -36.73 -21.86 -11.24
CA GLU A 2 -35.83 -20.94 -11.94
C GLU A 2 -34.50 -20.97 -11.19
N ARG A 3 -33.42 -21.38 -11.86
CA ARG A 3 -32.07 -21.18 -11.32
C ARG A 3 -31.92 -19.68 -11.21
N HIS A 4 -32.01 -19.12 -10.01
CA HIS A 4 -31.62 -17.73 -9.76
C HIS A 4 -30.22 -17.56 -10.37
N GLU A 5 -30.13 -16.80 -11.47
CA GLU A 5 -28.84 -16.46 -12.06
C GLU A 5 -28.00 -15.84 -10.95
N GLN A 6 -26.84 -16.44 -10.68
CA GLN A 6 -25.95 -15.90 -9.66
C GLN A 6 -25.62 -14.45 -10.04
N PRO A 7 -25.58 -13.51 -9.08
CA PRO A 7 -25.38 -12.09 -9.38
C PRO A 7 -23.94 -11.77 -9.83
N PHE A 8 -23.11 -12.79 -10.10
CA PHE A 8 -21.74 -12.73 -10.58
C PHE A 8 -21.34 -14.03 -11.29
N VAL A 9 -20.20 -14.02 -11.99
CA VAL A 9 -19.71 -15.11 -12.86
C VAL A 9 -18.95 -16.21 -12.10
N ALA A 10 -19.64 -16.95 -11.24
CA ALA A 10 -19.11 -18.18 -10.67
C ALA A 10 -20.12 -19.33 -10.78
N THR A 11 -19.59 -20.54 -10.83
CA THR A 11 -20.31 -21.81 -10.79
C THR A 11 -19.81 -22.63 -9.60
N GLY A 12 -20.47 -23.75 -9.30
CA GLY A 12 -20.21 -24.51 -8.07
C GLY A 12 -18.77 -25.00 -7.88
N GLU A 13 -18.08 -25.30 -8.97
CA GLU A 13 -16.69 -25.78 -8.98
C GLU A 13 -15.66 -24.64 -8.98
N ASP A 14 -16.08 -23.40 -9.28
CA ASP A 14 -15.17 -22.27 -9.32
C ASP A 14 -14.65 -21.94 -7.93
N GLU A 15 -13.35 -21.66 -7.85
CA GLU A 15 -12.75 -21.16 -6.62
C GLU A 15 -13.21 -19.73 -6.36
N VAL A 16 -13.66 -19.48 -5.13
CA VAL A 16 -14.11 -18.18 -4.65
C VAL A 16 -13.39 -17.80 -3.36
N GLU A 17 -13.01 -16.53 -3.26
CA GLU A 17 -12.49 -15.93 -2.03
C GLU A 17 -13.59 -15.15 -1.32
N LEU A 18 -13.66 -15.32 0.00
CA LEU A 18 -14.47 -14.46 0.85
C LEU A 18 -13.58 -13.34 1.40
N THR A 19 -13.90 -12.10 1.06
CA THR A 19 -13.01 -10.96 1.27
C THR A 19 -13.73 -9.85 2.04
N VAL A 20 -13.09 -9.26 3.04
CA VAL A 20 -13.58 -8.04 3.69
C VAL A 20 -12.85 -6.84 3.11
N VAL A 21 -13.61 -5.84 2.68
CA VAL A 21 -13.09 -4.60 2.10
C VAL A 21 -13.61 -3.37 2.84
N ASP A 22 -12.85 -2.29 2.74
CA ASP A 22 -13.35 -0.95 3.02
C ASP A 22 -13.96 -0.32 1.76
N LEU A 23 -15.30 -0.31 1.65
CA LEU A 23 -15.97 0.28 0.49
C LEU A 23 -15.77 1.80 0.40
N GLY A 24 -15.59 2.50 1.52
CA GLY A 24 -15.33 3.93 1.52
C GLY A 24 -13.98 4.24 0.89
N VAL A 25 -12.95 3.50 1.30
CA VAL A 25 -11.62 3.58 0.70
C VAL A 25 -11.67 3.16 -0.78
N ALA A 26 -12.30 2.04 -1.11
CA ALA A 26 -12.38 1.58 -2.50
C ALA A 26 -13.01 2.65 -3.43
N ARG A 27 -14.08 3.32 -2.98
CA ARG A 27 -14.71 4.43 -3.71
C ARG A 27 -13.80 5.66 -3.81
N ALA A 28 -13.07 5.99 -2.75
CA ALA A 28 -12.10 7.08 -2.78
C ALA A 28 -10.95 6.80 -3.76
N LEU A 29 -10.46 5.56 -3.83
CA LEU A 29 -9.43 5.16 -4.80
C LEU A 29 -9.99 5.16 -6.24
N TRP A 30 -11.25 4.80 -6.41
CA TRP A 30 -11.94 4.74 -7.70
C TRP A 30 -12.12 6.11 -8.35
N GLU A 31 -12.61 7.10 -7.60
CA GLU A 31 -12.95 8.44 -8.12
C GLU A 31 -11.91 9.52 -7.81
N GLY A 32 -11.17 9.39 -6.70
CA GLY A 32 -10.42 10.51 -6.11
C GLY A 32 -8.91 10.42 -6.22
N VAL A 33 -8.36 9.27 -6.64
CA VAL A 33 -6.90 9.07 -6.67
C VAL A 33 -6.42 8.74 -8.08
N PRO A 34 -5.44 9.48 -8.62
CA PRO A 34 -4.85 9.20 -9.92
C PRO A 34 -4.34 7.77 -10.02
N THR A 35 -4.63 7.10 -11.14
CA THR A 35 -4.21 5.70 -11.37
C THR A 35 -2.69 5.53 -11.26
N ALA A 36 -1.94 6.52 -11.75
CA ALA A 36 -0.48 6.53 -11.64
C ALA A 36 0.02 6.66 -10.18
N ARG A 37 -0.73 7.35 -9.31
CA ARG A 37 -0.44 7.45 -7.87
C ARG A 37 -0.67 6.13 -7.15
N LEU A 38 -1.75 5.42 -7.49
CA LEU A 38 -2.00 4.05 -7.00
C LEU A 38 -0.85 3.11 -7.40
N LEU A 39 -0.44 3.14 -8.67
CA LEU A 39 0.68 2.35 -9.19
C LEU A 39 2.01 2.71 -8.51
N ALA A 40 2.26 3.99 -8.19
CA ALA A 40 3.45 4.42 -7.44
C ALA A 40 3.47 3.86 -6.01
N ARG A 41 2.32 3.81 -5.33
CA ARG A 41 2.20 3.21 -3.99
C ARG A 41 2.39 1.69 -4.03
N ILE A 42 1.91 1.03 -5.10
CA ILE A 42 2.14 -0.40 -5.31
C ILE A 42 3.61 -0.70 -5.57
N ARG A 43 4.27 0.13 -6.37
CA ARG A 43 5.71 0.02 -6.60
C ARG A 43 6.49 0.11 -5.28
N LEU A 44 6.14 1.06 -4.40
CA LEU A 44 6.77 1.19 -3.08
C LEU A 44 6.68 -0.13 -2.29
N HIS A 45 5.50 -0.76 -2.27
CA HIS A 45 5.30 -2.03 -1.58
C HIS A 45 6.14 -3.18 -2.17
N ARG A 46 6.21 -3.27 -3.51
CA ARG A 46 7.00 -4.30 -4.21
C ARG A 46 8.49 -4.11 -3.96
N ASP A 47 8.96 -2.88 -4.02
CA ASP A 47 10.34 -2.54 -3.71
C ASP A 47 10.68 -2.90 -2.24
N GLU A 48 9.82 -2.60 -1.26
CA GLU A 48 10.00 -3.02 0.14
C GLU A 48 10.08 -4.54 0.30
N ARG A 49 9.16 -5.27 -0.35
CA ARG A 49 9.12 -6.73 -0.31
C ARG A 49 10.38 -7.36 -0.92
N ASP A 50 10.84 -6.84 -2.06
CA ASP A 50 12.05 -7.32 -2.73
C ASP A 50 13.30 -7.14 -1.85
N LEU A 51 13.24 -6.22 -0.88
CA LEU A 51 14.31 -5.98 0.09
C LEU A 51 14.23 -6.87 1.34
N VAL A 52 13.06 -7.35 1.76
CA VAL A 52 12.95 -8.28 2.90
C VAL A 52 13.59 -9.64 2.57
N ASP A 53 13.62 -10.01 1.29
CA ASP A 53 14.31 -11.19 0.80
C ASP A 53 15.86 -11.07 0.85
N LEU A 54 16.41 -9.90 1.20
CA LEU A 54 17.86 -9.66 1.26
C LEU A 54 18.56 -10.43 2.38
N ASP A 55 17.95 -10.49 3.56
CA ASP A 55 18.54 -11.18 4.71
C ASP A 55 18.48 -12.72 4.54
N GLN A 56 17.60 -13.22 3.66
CA GLN A 56 17.52 -14.65 3.32
C GLN A 56 18.35 -15.04 2.08
N ARG A 57 18.79 -14.08 1.26
CA ARG A 57 19.52 -14.32 0.00
C ARG A 57 21.03 -14.09 0.11
N ALA A 58 21.66 -14.66 1.13
CA ALA A 58 23.11 -14.85 1.18
C ALA A 58 23.66 -15.83 0.10
N SER A 59 22.86 -16.14 -0.94
CA SER A 59 23.17 -17.10 -2.01
C SER A 59 23.55 -16.49 -3.36
N GLY A 60 23.79 -15.18 -3.44
CA GLY A 60 24.43 -14.56 -4.62
C GLY A 60 23.55 -14.45 -5.87
N ILE A 61 22.27 -14.10 -5.73
CA ILE A 61 21.43 -13.74 -6.87
C ILE A 61 21.52 -12.22 -7.10
N ASP A 62 21.93 -11.82 -8.31
CA ASP A 62 22.02 -10.43 -8.76
C ASP A 62 20.66 -9.71 -8.67
N PHE A 63 20.73 -8.41 -8.39
CA PHE A 63 19.58 -7.52 -8.15
C PHE A 63 18.88 -7.03 -9.40
N ASP A 64 19.04 -7.74 -10.52
CA ASP A 64 18.61 -7.22 -11.81
C ASP A 64 17.11 -7.37 -12.03
N ASP A 65 16.43 -8.23 -11.26
CA ASP A 65 15.04 -8.61 -11.50
C ASP A 65 14.08 -8.19 -10.37
N ALA A 66 13.84 -6.88 -10.22
CA ALA A 66 12.81 -6.40 -9.29
C ALA A 66 11.40 -6.80 -9.75
N SER A 67 10.56 -7.22 -8.81
CA SER A 67 9.23 -7.77 -9.11
C SER A 67 8.33 -6.76 -9.83
N TRP A 68 8.46 -5.47 -9.50
CA TRP A 68 7.81 -4.38 -10.21
C TRP A 68 8.26 -4.25 -11.67
N ASP A 69 9.57 -4.31 -11.92
CA ASP A 69 10.11 -4.16 -13.27
C ASP A 69 9.78 -5.40 -14.13
N ILE A 70 9.71 -6.60 -13.52
CA ILE A 70 9.24 -7.83 -14.15
C ILE A 70 7.80 -7.72 -14.64
N ILE A 71 6.87 -7.30 -13.77
CA ILE A 71 5.46 -7.19 -14.18
C ILE A 71 5.27 -6.12 -15.25
N LEU A 72 5.97 -4.98 -15.17
CA LEU A 72 5.94 -3.97 -16.22
C LEU A 72 6.50 -4.48 -17.55
N ALA A 73 7.58 -5.25 -17.53
CA ALA A 73 8.12 -5.87 -18.74
C ALA A 73 7.13 -6.86 -19.37
N ARG A 74 6.47 -7.69 -18.56
CA ARG A 74 5.43 -8.62 -19.03
C ARG A 74 4.26 -7.91 -19.70
N LEU A 75 3.90 -6.72 -19.22
CA LEU A 75 2.79 -5.94 -19.74
C LEU A 75 3.17 -5.09 -20.95
N LEU A 76 4.35 -4.47 -20.95
CA LEU A 76 4.67 -3.33 -21.82
C LEU A 76 5.99 -3.45 -22.60
N ALA A 77 6.75 -4.56 -22.51
CA ALA A 77 8.03 -4.68 -23.23
C ALA A 77 7.88 -4.55 -24.76
N SER A 78 6.73 -4.92 -25.31
CA SER A 78 6.40 -4.76 -26.73
C SER A 78 5.75 -3.42 -27.09
N ALA A 79 5.63 -2.49 -26.13
CA ALA A 79 5.06 -1.16 -26.28
C ALA A 79 5.93 -0.09 -25.57
N PRO A 80 7.12 0.25 -26.10
CA PRO A 80 8.09 1.12 -25.41
C PRO A 80 7.56 2.52 -25.09
N ALA A 81 6.75 3.12 -25.98
CA ALA A 81 6.16 4.43 -25.74
C ALA A 81 5.17 4.41 -24.57
N SER A 82 4.37 3.35 -24.48
CA SER A 82 3.43 3.12 -23.37
C SER A 82 4.18 2.86 -22.05
N LEU A 83 5.28 2.09 -22.08
CA LEU A 83 6.17 1.88 -20.94
C LEU A 83 6.76 3.20 -20.44
N ASP A 84 7.30 4.03 -21.32
CA ASP A 84 7.90 5.31 -20.96
C ASP A 84 6.87 6.30 -20.42
N ARG A 85 5.66 6.33 -21.01
CA ARG A 85 4.53 7.15 -20.52
C ARG A 85 4.16 6.75 -19.10
N LEU A 86 3.98 5.46 -18.85
CA LEU A 86 3.63 4.94 -17.53
C LEU A 86 4.75 5.22 -16.51
N LYS A 87 6.00 4.93 -16.85
CA LYS A 87 7.15 5.19 -15.96
C LYS A 87 7.22 6.66 -15.57
N ARG A 88 7.04 7.58 -16.53
CA ARG A 88 7.00 9.02 -16.25
C ARG A 88 5.84 9.42 -15.35
N ALA A 89 4.65 8.86 -15.57
CA ALA A 89 3.48 9.15 -14.73
C ALA A 89 3.68 8.64 -13.29
N VAL A 90 4.12 7.40 -13.12
CA VAL A 90 4.42 6.79 -11.81
C VAL A 90 5.51 7.58 -11.07
N ALA A 91 6.56 7.99 -11.78
CA ALA A 91 7.64 8.80 -11.24
C ALA A 91 7.14 10.15 -10.69
N ARG A 92 6.29 10.87 -11.46
CA ARG A 92 5.71 12.14 -10.98
C ARG A 92 4.90 12.01 -9.69
N HIS A 93 4.28 10.86 -9.44
CA HIS A 93 3.48 10.61 -8.25
C HIS A 93 4.25 9.97 -7.09
N ALA A 94 5.53 9.66 -7.25
CA ALA A 94 6.23 8.83 -6.28
C ALA A 94 6.55 9.54 -4.96
N ARG A 95 6.70 10.88 -4.94
CA ARG A 95 6.72 11.65 -3.67
C ARG A 95 5.38 11.54 -2.94
N ALA A 96 4.31 11.82 -3.66
CA ALA A 96 2.94 11.77 -3.16
C ALA A 96 2.56 10.36 -2.64
N ALA A 97 3.07 9.32 -3.30
CA ALA A 97 2.94 7.92 -2.88
C ALA A 97 3.76 7.59 -1.63
N SER A 98 4.96 8.16 -1.49
CA SER A 98 5.78 8.00 -0.29
C SER A 98 5.09 8.56 0.94
N ASP A 99 4.44 9.72 0.81
CA ASP A 99 3.75 10.39 1.92
C ASP A 99 2.46 9.64 2.32
N GLU A 100 1.79 9.00 1.37
CA GLU A 100 0.55 8.23 1.61
C GLU A 100 0.80 6.77 2.03
N GLY A 101 2.03 6.28 1.90
CA GLY A 101 2.41 4.91 2.22
C GLY A 101 2.09 3.88 1.13
N SER A 102 2.67 2.70 1.28
CA SER A 102 2.65 1.64 0.27
C SER A 102 1.28 0.92 0.18
N LEU A 103 0.98 0.35 -1.00
CA LEU A 103 -0.25 -0.44 -1.25
C LEU A 103 0.11 -1.85 -1.73
N ALA A 104 -0.41 -2.88 -1.07
CA ALA A 104 -0.24 -4.25 -1.52
C ALA A 104 -1.17 -4.56 -2.70
N ALA A 105 -0.64 -5.18 -3.76
CA ALA A 105 -1.43 -5.57 -4.92
C ALA A 105 -0.82 -6.77 -5.67
N GLY A 106 -1.70 -7.67 -6.12
CA GLY A 106 -1.37 -8.76 -7.02
C GLY A 106 -1.14 -8.29 -8.47
N ASP A 107 -0.60 -9.18 -9.31
CA ASP A 107 -0.25 -8.88 -10.70
C ASP A 107 -1.49 -8.52 -11.54
N THR A 108 -2.65 -9.13 -11.26
CA THR A 108 -3.92 -8.81 -11.92
C THR A 108 -4.36 -7.37 -11.67
N THR A 109 -4.25 -6.89 -10.44
CA THR A 109 -4.56 -5.50 -10.07
C THR A 109 -3.60 -4.53 -10.75
N ILE A 110 -2.30 -4.86 -10.81
CA ILE A 110 -1.31 -4.06 -11.53
C ILE A 110 -1.67 -3.98 -13.02
N ALA A 111 -1.94 -5.11 -13.67
CA ALA A 111 -2.33 -5.16 -15.08
C ALA A 111 -3.59 -4.33 -15.36
N THR A 112 -4.57 -4.40 -14.47
CA THR A 112 -5.83 -3.66 -14.56
C THR A 112 -5.62 -2.15 -14.44
N LEU A 113 -4.81 -1.71 -13.48
CA LEU A 113 -4.50 -0.29 -13.31
C LEU A 113 -3.59 0.25 -14.43
N VAL A 114 -2.66 -0.56 -14.94
CA VAL A 114 -1.88 -0.20 -16.14
C VAL A 114 -2.81 0.00 -17.33
N HIS A 115 -3.76 -0.91 -17.53
CA HIS A 115 -4.77 -0.77 -18.58
C HIS A 115 -5.60 0.51 -18.38
N ALA A 116 -6.10 0.77 -17.18
CA ALA A 116 -6.88 1.96 -16.86
C ALA A 116 -6.10 3.25 -17.15
N HIS A 117 -4.85 3.34 -16.67
CA HIS A 117 -4.01 4.52 -16.88
C HIS A 117 -3.71 4.78 -18.36
N LEU A 118 -3.39 3.73 -19.12
CA LEU A 118 -3.05 3.88 -20.53
C LEU A 118 -4.28 4.17 -21.40
N SER A 119 -5.46 3.76 -20.95
CA SER A 119 -6.73 4.03 -21.65
C SER A 119 -7.15 5.49 -21.49
N GLY A 120 -6.78 6.15 -20.39
CA GLY A 120 -7.04 7.56 -20.18
C GLY A 120 -6.15 8.48 -21.04
N THR A 121 -6.70 9.63 -21.43
CA THR A 121 -5.93 10.72 -22.04
C THR A 121 -5.20 11.56 -20.99
N ASP A 122 -5.86 11.84 -19.87
CA ASP A 122 -5.27 12.56 -18.74
C ASP A 122 -4.34 11.63 -17.95
N PRO A 123 -3.03 11.96 -17.81
CA PRO A 123 -2.13 11.17 -17.00
C PRO A 123 -2.46 11.12 -15.50
N ASP A 124 -3.26 12.06 -15.01
CA ASP A 124 -3.66 12.16 -13.60
C ASP A 124 -5.11 11.68 -13.38
N ALA A 125 -5.73 11.08 -14.40
CA ALA A 125 -7.04 10.46 -14.29
C ALA A 125 -7.08 9.36 -13.22
N SER A 126 -8.14 9.40 -12.42
CA SER A 126 -8.58 8.30 -11.58
C SER A 126 -9.00 7.08 -12.42
N PRO A 127 -9.11 5.88 -11.82
CA PRO A 127 -9.68 4.72 -12.51
C PRO A 127 -11.07 4.99 -13.10
N ALA A 128 -11.89 5.81 -12.43
CA ALA A 128 -13.21 6.21 -12.91
C ALA A 128 -13.15 7.05 -14.18
N GLU A 129 -12.34 8.10 -14.17
CA GLU A 129 -12.17 8.98 -15.32
C GLU A 129 -11.54 8.22 -16.50
N GLY A 130 -10.53 7.39 -16.23
CA GLY A 130 -9.89 6.54 -17.24
C GLY A 130 -10.84 5.52 -17.89
N ALA A 131 -11.86 5.05 -17.16
CA ALA A 131 -12.88 4.19 -17.73
C ALA A 131 -13.88 4.96 -18.62
N ASN A 132 -14.23 6.18 -18.25
CA ASN A 132 -15.18 7.02 -18.98
C ASN A 132 -14.56 7.63 -20.25
N GLU A 133 -13.27 7.94 -20.21
CA GLU A 133 -12.51 8.55 -21.31
C GLU A 133 -11.65 7.52 -22.08
N ALA A 134 -11.98 6.24 -21.98
CA ALA A 134 -11.13 5.16 -22.49
C ALA A 134 -10.89 5.25 -24.00
N VAL A 135 -9.62 5.44 -24.38
CA VAL A 135 -9.12 5.40 -25.76
C VAL A 135 -8.61 3.99 -26.08
N PRO A 136 -8.74 3.52 -27.34
CA PRO A 136 -8.21 2.23 -27.74
C PRO A 136 -6.70 2.08 -27.48
N LEU A 137 -6.33 1.00 -26.78
CA LEU A 137 -4.94 0.65 -26.51
C LEU A 137 -4.25 -0.05 -27.69
N GLU A 138 -2.92 0.02 -27.68
CA GLU A 138 -2.07 -0.85 -28.51
C GLU A 138 -2.45 -2.33 -28.30
N ASN A 139 -2.57 -3.09 -29.39
CA ASN A 139 -3.02 -4.48 -29.34
C ASN A 139 -2.09 -5.37 -28.48
N SER A 140 -0.79 -5.07 -28.47
CA SER A 140 0.21 -5.75 -27.64
C SER A 140 -0.08 -5.61 -26.14
N VAL A 141 -0.36 -4.39 -25.67
CA VAL A 141 -0.70 -4.07 -24.28
C VAL A 141 -2.01 -4.74 -23.90
N ARG A 142 -3.02 -4.65 -24.77
CA ARG A 142 -4.33 -5.26 -24.54
C ARG A 142 -4.23 -6.78 -24.37
N ILE A 143 -3.52 -7.46 -25.26
CA ILE A 143 -3.30 -8.92 -25.18
C ILE A 143 -2.51 -9.28 -23.92
N ALA A 144 -1.54 -8.47 -23.51
CA ALA A 144 -0.77 -8.71 -22.29
C ALA A 144 -1.66 -8.60 -21.04
N CYS A 145 -2.48 -7.55 -20.95
CA CYS A 145 -3.43 -7.35 -19.85
C CYS A 145 -4.51 -8.46 -19.83
N ALA A 146 -4.97 -8.91 -21.00
CA ALA A 146 -5.96 -9.97 -21.15
C ALA A 146 -5.55 -11.31 -20.54
N ARG A 147 -4.24 -11.56 -20.37
CA ARG A 147 -3.72 -12.76 -19.71
C ARG A 147 -3.99 -12.78 -18.21
N PHE A 148 -4.19 -11.61 -17.61
CA PHE A 148 -4.51 -11.45 -16.20
C PHE A 148 -6.01 -11.28 -15.98
N ASP A 149 -6.68 -10.55 -16.88
CA ASP A 149 -8.13 -10.42 -16.89
C ASP A 149 -8.68 -10.32 -18.32
N GLU A 150 -9.42 -11.35 -18.72
CA GLU A 150 -9.97 -11.48 -20.08
C GLU A 150 -10.86 -10.29 -20.50
N ARG A 151 -11.49 -9.59 -19.53
CA ARG A 151 -12.33 -8.40 -19.80
C ARG A 151 -11.51 -7.27 -20.41
N LEU A 152 -10.22 -7.19 -20.05
CA LEU A 152 -9.27 -6.21 -20.59
C LEU A 152 -8.86 -6.54 -22.03
N GLY A 153 -9.13 -7.75 -22.53
CA GLY A 153 -8.82 -8.14 -23.90
C GLY A 153 -9.78 -7.58 -24.96
N ARG A 154 -10.93 -7.04 -24.53
CA ARG A 154 -12.02 -6.63 -25.41
C ARG A 154 -11.69 -5.32 -26.11
N THR A 155 -11.97 -5.24 -27.41
CA THR A 155 -11.78 -4.01 -28.21
C THR A 155 -12.86 -2.96 -27.94
N ALA A 156 -14.04 -3.42 -27.52
CA ALA A 156 -15.17 -2.61 -27.10
C ALA A 156 -15.81 -3.35 -25.91
N GLY A 157 -16.00 -2.65 -24.79
CA GLY A 157 -16.56 -3.23 -23.59
C GLY A 157 -16.49 -2.27 -22.41
N ASP A 158 -17.38 -2.46 -21.45
CA ASP A 158 -17.34 -1.74 -20.19
C ASP A 158 -16.25 -2.31 -19.29
N HIS A 159 -15.17 -1.55 -19.08
CA HIS A 159 -14.06 -1.95 -18.21
C HIS A 159 -14.21 -1.47 -16.75
N ARG A 160 -15.27 -0.70 -16.44
CA ARG A 160 -15.49 -0.12 -15.11
C ARG A 160 -15.56 -1.19 -14.03
N GLY A 161 -16.20 -2.32 -14.32
CA GLY A 161 -16.27 -3.47 -13.42
C GLY A 161 -14.88 -3.97 -13.01
N ALA A 162 -13.99 -4.17 -13.98
CA ALA A 162 -12.62 -4.63 -13.71
C ALA A 162 -11.81 -3.59 -12.92
N TYR A 163 -11.92 -2.32 -13.29
CA TYR A 163 -11.14 -1.26 -12.64
C TYR A 163 -11.62 -0.98 -11.21
N PHE A 164 -12.93 -1.03 -10.96
CA PHE A 164 -13.47 -0.90 -9.61
C PHE A 164 -13.11 -2.11 -8.75
N GLU A 165 -13.13 -3.33 -9.30
CA GLU A 165 -12.67 -4.52 -8.59
C GLU A 165 -11.18 -4.46 -8.22
N ALA A 166 -10.34 -3.84 -9.06
CA ALA A 166 -8.96 -3.54 -8.68
C ALA A 166 -8.89 -2.57 -7.49
N CYS A 167 -9.79 -1.59 -7.39
CA CYS A 167 -9.88 -0.68 -6.23
C CYS A 167 -10.38 -1.40 -4.97
N LEU A 168 -11.33 -2.35 -5.11
CA LEU A 168 -11.76 -3.23 -4.02
C LEU A 168 -10.58 -4.06 -3.49
N GLU A 169 -9.72 -4.53 -4.38
CA GLU A 169 -8.51 -5.27 -4.02
C GLU A 169 -7.51 -4.42 -3.22
N LEU A 170 -7.28 -3.17 -3.64
CA LEU A 170 -6.42 -2.25 -2.89
C LEU A 170 -6.98 -1.88 -1.52
N ALA A 171 -8.30 -1.93 -1.37
CA ALA A 171 -9.01 -1.66 -0.11
C ALA A 171 -9.28 -2.94 0.72
N ARG A 172 -8.69 -4.08 0.33
CA ARG A 172 -8.82 -5.37 1.01
C ARG A 172 -8.25 -5.29 2.42
N ARG A 173 -9.05 -5.66 3.42
CA ARG A 173 -8.66 -5.73 4.84
C ARG A 173 -8.32 -7.15 5.28
N SER A 174 -9.01 -8.13 4.73
CA SER A 174 -8.77 -9.56 4.93
C SER A 174 -9.36 -10.35 3.77
N SER A 175 -8.80 -11.54 3.53
CA SER A 175 -9.40 -12.54 2.63
C SER A 175 -9.22 -13.91 3.25
N ALA A 176 -10.24 -14.77 3.11
CA ALA A 176 -10.12 -16.19 3.33
C ALA A 176 -9.44 -16.83 2.10
N PRO A 177 -8.73 -17.97 2.26
CA PRO A 177 -8.25 -18.75 1.12
C PRO A 177 -9.39 -19.09 0.16
N ALA A 178 -9.05 -19.24 -1.12
CA ALA A 178 -10.03 -19.62 -2.13
C ALA A 178 -10.58 -21.04 -1.85
N TRP A 179 -11.90 -21.19 -1.96
CA TRP A 179 -12.62 -22.45 -1.78
C TRP A 179 -13.54 -22.69 -2.97
N PRO A 180 -13.79 -23.95 -3.40
CA PRO A 180 -14.87 -24.22 -4.34
C PRO A 180 -16.19 -23.66 -3.81
N LEU A 181 -16.94 -22.94 -4.64
CA LEU A 181 -18.18 -22.26 -4.22
C LEU A 181 -19.17 -23.22 -3.56
N ASP A 182 -19.36 -24.41 -4.11
CA ASP A 182 -20.26 -25.42 -3.55
C ASP A 182 -19.78 -25.96 -2.20
N ALA A 183 -18.46 -26.12 -2.02
CA ALA A 183 -17.90 -26.54 -0.75
C ALA A 183 -18.09 -25.47 0.33
N LEU A 184 -17.88 -24.21 -0.02
CA LEU A 184 -18.11 -23.06 0.88
C LEU A 184 -19.60 -22.94 1.27
N ARG A 185 -20.51 -22.98 0.29
CA ARG A 185 -21.97 -22.95 0.51
C ARG A 185 -22.43 -24.10 1.38
N SER A 186 -22.01 -25.33 1.04
CA SER A 186 -22.42 -26.53 1.76
C SER A 186 -21.87 -26.58 3.18
N ALA A 187 -20.64 -26.12 3.41
CA ALA A 187 -20.06 -26.09 4.75
C ALA A 187 -20.78 -25.10 5.68
N LEU A 188 -21.04 -23.88 5.21
CA LEU A 188 -21.77 -22.87 5.98
C LEU A 188 -23.25 -23.25 6.17
N GLY A 189 -23.90 -23.77 5.13
CA GLY A 189 -25.28 -24.28 5.21
C GLY A 189 -25.41 -25.49 6.13
N GLY A 190 -24.46 -26.42 6.09
CA GLY A 190 -24.41 -27.59 6.99
C GLY A 190 -24.23 -27.20 8.45
N LEU A 191 -23.40 -26.18 8.72
CA LEU A 191 -23.25 -25.63 10.07
C LEU A 191 -24.54 -24.94 10.54
N ALA A 192 -25.15 -24.10 9.70
CA ALA A 192 -26.41 -23.43 10.00
C ALA A 192 -27.54 -24.44 10.27
N ALA A 193 -27.66 -25.50 9.47
CA ALA A 193 -28.65 -26.54 9.67
C ALA A 193 -28.53 -27.23 11.04
N VAL A 194 -27.29 -27.47 11.51
CA VAL A 194 -27.01 -28.06 12.83
C VAL A 194 -27.28 -27.08 13.98
N GLN A 195 -27.23 -25.78 13.74
CA GLN A 195 -27.49 -24.74 14.74
C GLN A 195 -28.98 -24.35 14.82
N GLU A 196 -29.66 -24.19 13.68
CA GLU A 196 -31.08 -23.86 13.60
C GLU A 196 -31.96 -25.03 14.02
N ALA A 197 -31.52 -26.27 13.76
CA ALA A 197 -32.13 -27.44 14.34
C ALA A 197 -31.77 -27.53 15.84
N ALA A 198 -32.62 -26.96 16.70
CA ALA A 198 -32.94 -27.64 17.94
C ALA A 198 -33.53 -29.00 17.55
N ILE A 199 -32.65 -30.01 17.48
CA ILE A 199 -32.87 -31.33 16.87
C ILE A 199 -34.21 -31.90 17.34
N HIS A 200 -35.23 -31.84 16.49
CA HIS A 200 -36.35 -32.78 16.59
C HIS A 200 -35.88 -34.11 16.02
N ASP A 201 -35.95 -35.14 16.85
CA ASP A 201 -35.60 -36.55 16.67
C ASP A 201 -36.28 -37.28 15.48
N SER A 202 -36.76 -36.58 14.45
CA SER A 202 -37.38 -37.20 13.28
C SER A 202 -36.37 -37.54 12.18
N GLY A 203 -35.35 -38.33 12.53
CA GLY A 203 -34.74 -39.38 11.71
C GLY A 203 -34.27 -39.14 10.26
N GLY A 204 -34.27 -37.91 9.75
CA GLY A 204 -33.87 -37.61 8.38
C GLY A 204 -33.20 -36.25 8.29
N TYR A 205 -32.08 -36.18 7.58
CA TYR A 205 -31.30 -34.96 7.46
C TYR A 205 -31.37 -34.46 6.02
N PRO A 206 -31.35 -33.14 5.81
CA PRO A 206 -31.43 -32.57 4.48
C PRO A 206 -30.25 -33.02 3.63
N ALA A 207 -30.55 -33.35 2.37
CA ALA A 207 -29.53 -33.53 1.34
C ALA A 207 -28.79 -32.19 1.10
N LEU A 208 -27.60 -32.25 0.48
CA LEU A 208 -26.74 -31.07 0.30
C LEU A 208 -27.43 -29.92 -0.45
N ASP A 209 -28.31 -30.26 -1.39
CA ASP A 209 -29.14 -29.34 -2.18
C ASP A 209 -30.29 -28.70 -1.37
N ALA A 210 -30.59 -29.23 -0.18
CA ALA A 210 -31.62 -28.73 0.73
C ALA A 210 -31.05 -27.98 1.95
N LEU A 211 -29.74 -27.71 1.98
CA LEU A 211 -29.10 -26.94 3.05
C LEU A 211 -29.54 -25.46 3.01
N PRO A 212 -29.65 -24.80 4.19
CA PRO A 212 -30.02 -23.39 4.25
C PRO A 212 -28.99 -22.52 3.52
N GLU A 213 -29.47 -21.59 2.71
CA GLU A 213 -28.62 -20.61 2.03
C GLU A 213 -28.10 -19.57 3.02
N THR A 214 -26.79 -19.61 3.26
CA THR A 214 -26.08 -18.68 4.16
C THR A 214 -25.33 -17.59 3.40
N LEU A 215 -24.89 -17.90 2.18
CA LEU A 215 -24.28 -16.97 1.24
C LEU A 215 -25.36 -16.35 0.36
N ILE A 216 -25.91 -15.21 0.82
CA ILE A 216 -26.94 -14.46 0.10
C ILE A 216 -26.35 -13.14 -0.37
N ALA A 217 -26.61 -12.79 -1.62
CA ALA A 217 -26.22 -11.49 -2.15
C ALA A 217 -26.96 -10.36 -1.42
N SER A 218 -26.23 -9.32 -1.06
CA SER A 218 -26.80 -8.11 -0.50
C SER A 218 -27.68 -7.40 -1.52
N SER A 219 -28.78 -6.80 -1.06
CA SER A 219 -29.60 -5.91 -1.87
C SER A 219 -28.95 -4.54 -2.10
N ALA A 220 -27.90 -4.21 -1.35
CA ALA A 220 -27.17 -2.97 -1.52
C ALA A 220 -26.30 -3.01 -2.79
N PRO A 221 -26.21 -1.90 -3.54
CA PRO A 221 -25.36 -1.84 -4.73
C PRO A 221 -23.88 -1.89 -4.32
N LEU A 222 -23.13 -2.84 -4.92
CA LEU A 222 -21.68 -2.90 -4.78
C LEU A 222 -21.01 -1.77 -5.56
N TYR A 223 -21.38 -1.69 -6.84
CA TYR A 223 -20.78 -0.77 -7.79
C TYR A 223 -21.39 0.64 -7.64
N PRO A 224 -20.59 1.71 -7.79
CA PRO A 224 -21.01 3.07 -7.46
C PRO A 224 -21.92 3.75 -8.50
N TRP A 225 -22.37 3.08 -9.57
CA TRP A 225 -23.05 3.73 -10.70
C TRP A 225 -24.57 3.56 -10.69
N SER A 226 -25.32 4.66 -10.90
CA SER A 226 -26.77 4.67 -11.15
C SER A 226 -27.15 5.09 -12.59
N ASP A 227 -26.32 5.88 -13.26
CA ASP A 227 -26.76 6.65 -14.44
C ASP A 227 -26.34 6.04 -15.79
N HIS A 228 -25.40 5.09 -15.79
CA HIS A 228 -24.77 4.53 -17.00
C HIS A 228 -24.99 3.02 -17.17
N GLY A 229 -26.05 2.50 -16.55
CA GLY A 229 -26.39 1.07 -16.56
C GLY A 229 -25.54 0.23 -15.61
N ASP A 230 -26.14 -0.87 -15.17
CA ASP A 230 -25.50 -1.90 -14.35
C ASP A 230 -24.39 -2.64 -15.11
N VAL A 231 -23.27 -2.96 -14.45
CA VAL A 231 -22.25 -3.87 -15.02
C VAL A 231 -22.93 -5.19 -15.37
N PRO A 232 -22.77 -5.77 -16.58
CA PRO A 232 -23.36 -7.06 -16.91
C PRO A 232 -22.94 -8.16 -15.94
N VAL A 233 -23.84 -9.07 -15.55
CA VAL A 233 -23.53 -10.18 -14.62
C VAL A 233 -22.34 -11.03 -15.08
N ALA A 234 -22.26 -11.27 -16.40
CA ALA A 234 -21.13 -11.99 -17.01
C ALA A 234 -19.77 -11.32 -16.81
N ASP A 235 -19.77 -10.02 -16.48
CA ASP A 235 -18.58 -9.21 -16.26
C ASP A 235 -18.31 -8.92 -14.79
N ARG A 236 -19.21 -9.33 -13.88
CA ARG A 236 -19.02 -9.18 -12.43
C ARG A 236 -18.25 -10.39 -11.93
N ARG A 237 -17.05 -10.19 -11.41
CA ARG A 237 -16.32 -11.24 -10.68
C ARG A 237 -16.55 -11.17 -9.18
N THR A 238 -17.19 -10.09 -8.72
CA THR A 238 -17.38 -9.82 -7.31
C THR A 238 -18.85 -9.59 -6.99
N CYS A 239 -19.29 -10.13 -5.85
CA CYS A 239 -20.62 -9.93 -5.32
C CYS A 239 -20.55 -9.44 -3.87
N LEU A 240 -21.37 -8.46 -3.51
CA LEU A 240 -21.57 -8.06 -2.12
C LEU A 240 -22.48 -9.07 -1.42
N VAL A 241 -22.06 -9.57 -0.26
CA VAL A 241 -22.76 -10.61 0.50
C VAL A 241 -23.39 -10.01 1.76
N ASP A 242 -24.56 -10.52 2.15
CA ASP A 242 -25.18 -10.23 3.44
C ASP A 242 -24.33 -10.84 4.57
N ARG A 243 -23.41 -10.02 5.09
CA ARG A 243 -22.51 -10.35 6.19
C ARG A 243 -23.26 -10.84 7.44
N ALA A 244 -24.41 -10.27 7.75
CA ALA A 244 -25.17 -10.57 8.96
C ALA A 244 -25.72 -12.00 8.95
N ARG A 245 -25.94 -12.61 7.78
CA ARG A 245 -26.37 -14.02 7.65
C ARG A 245 -25.26 -14.97 8.09
N ILE A 246 -24.04 -14.74 7.66
CA ILE A 246 -22.88 -15.60 8.00
C ILE A 246 -22.46 -15.37 9.44
N GLU A 247 -22.46 -14.12 9.89
CA GLU A 247 -22.16 -13.79 11.29
C GLU A 247 -23.16 -14.43 12.26
N ARG A 248 -24.44 -14.54 11.92
CA ARG A 248 -25.42 -15.27 12.75
C ARG A 248 -25.04 -16.74 12.96
N VAL A 249 -24.44 -17.37 11.97
CA VAL A 249 -23.96 -18.77 12.08
C VAL A 249 -22.69 -18.83 12.95
N LEU A 250 -21.80 -17.84 12.81
CA LEU A 250 -20.46 -17.91 13.40
C LEU A 250 -20.31 -17.22 14.77
N LEU A 251 -21.15 -16.25 15.13
CA LEU A 251 -21.05 -15.48 16.38
C LEU A 251 -21.73 -16.17 17.59
N HIS A 252 -21.76 -17.50 17.61
CA HIS A 252 -22.18 -18.27 18.79
C HIS A 252 -21.07 -18.27 19.86
N PRO A 253 -21.40 -18.48 21.15
CA PRO A 253 -20.38 -18.71 22.17
C PRO A 253 -19.39 -19.81 21.72
N GLU A 254 -18.08 -19.62 21.94
CA GLU A 254 -17.03 -20.48 21.38
C GLU A 254 -17.26 -21.98 21.65
N ARG A 255 -17.78 -22.32 22.83
CA ARG A 255 -18.12 -23.71 23.21
C ARG A 255 -19.23 -24.30 22.35
N ASP A 256 -20.24 -23.51 22.01
CA ASP A 256 -21.39 -23.94 21.22
C ASP A 256 -21.02 -24.04 19.74
N LEU A 257 -20.18 -23.13 19.25
CA LEU A 257 -19.64 -23.18 17.89
C LEU A 257 -18.74 -24.41 17.68
N ALA A 258 -17.81 -24.68 18.61
CA ALA A 258 -16.94 -25.86 18.51
C ALA A 258 -17.75 -27.17 18.48
N ALA A 259 -18.76 -27.29 19.35
CA ALA A 259 -19.65 -28.46 19.37
C ALA A 259 -20.48 -28.57 18.07
N ALA A 260 -20.96 -27.46 17.53
CA ALA A 260 -21.68 -27.42 16.25
C ALA A 260 -20.78 -27.84 15.08
N ILE A 261 -19.53 -27.37 15.03
CA ILE A 261 -18.52 -27.79 14.05
C ILE A 261 -18.27 -29.30 14.13
N THR A 262 -18.10 -29.86 15.33
CA THR A 262 -17.90 -31.30 15.51
C THR A 262 -19.10 -32.10 15.01
N ARG A 263 -20.33 -31.69 15.37
CA ARG A 263 -21.55 -32.34 14.89
C ARG A 263 -21.69 -32.25 13.38
N ALA A 264 -21.48 -31.08 12.80
CA ALA A 264 -21.58 -30.87 11.35
C ALA A 264 -20.50 -31.65 10.58
N SER A 265 -19.27 -31.71 11.09
CA SER A 265 -18.18 -32.48 10.46
C SER A 265 -18.42 -33.99 10.51
N ALA A 266 -18.99 -34.50 11.62
CA ALA A 266 -19.43 -35.89 11.71
C ALA A 266 -20.62 -36.20 10.79
N ARG A 267 -21.50 -35.21 10.61
CA ARG A 267 -22.71 -35.29 9.78
C ARG A 267 -22.42 -35.32 8.28
N TYR A 268 -21.42 -34.57 7.84
CA TYR A 268 -21.05 -34.40 6.44
C TYR A 268 -19.56 -34.78 6.22
N PRO A 269 -19.21 -36.08 6.34
CA PRO A 269 -17.85 -36.56 6.20
C PRO A 269 -17.39 -36.39 4.74
N GLY A 270 -16.58 -35.36 4.50
CA GLY A 270 -16.14 -34.98 3.15
C GLY A 270 -16.13 -33.46 2.93
N LEU A 271 -16.90 -32.71 3.71
CA LEU A 271 -16.83 -31.25 3.72
C LEU A 271 -15.79 -30.76 4.73
N PRO A 272 -14.87 -29.84 4.36
CA PRO A 272 -13.86 -29.32 5.27
C PRO A 272 -14.44 -28.23 6.20
N ILE A 273 -15.54 -28.54 6.91
CA ILE A 273 -16.33 -27.57 7.71
C ILE A 273 -15.46 -26.85 8.72
N ALA A 274 -14.70 -27.57 9.54
CA ALA A 274 -13.85 -26.96 10.57
C ALA A 274 -12.84 -25.96 9.98
N LYS A 275 -12.25 -26.29 8.82
CA LYS A 275 -11.24 -25.43 8.19
C LYS A 275 -11.88 -24.21 7.52
N ILE A 276 -12.96 -24.41 6.76
CA ILE A 276 -13.73 -23.31 6.16
C ILE A 276 -14.22 -22.34 7.24
N VAL A 277 -14.78 -22.86 8.33
CA VAL A 277 -15.26 -22.02 9.44
C VAL A 277 -14.13 -21.24 10.09
N ALA A 278 -12.97 -21.85 10.31
CA ALA A 278 -11.81 -21.15 10.84
C ALA A 278 -11.35 -20.02 9.90
N ASP A 279 -11.23 -20.31 8.61
CA ASP A 279 -10.76 -19.35 7.61
C ASP A 279 -11.77 -18.19 7.43
N VAL A 280 -13.07 -18.48 7.38
CA VAL A 280 -14.14 -17.47 7.31
C VAL A 280 -14.20 -16.64 8.58
N SER A 281 -14.09 -17.26 9.76
CA SER A 281 -14.09 -16.53 11.04
C SER A 281 -12.89 -15.60 11.16
N ALA A 282 -11.71 -16.05 10.72
CA ALA A 282 -10.51 -15.21 10.67
C ALA A 282 -10.71 -14.02 9.71
N CYS A 283 -11.34 -14.24 8.55
CA CYS A 283 -11.67 -13.17 7.61
C CYS A 283 -12.64 -12.14 8.24
N LEU A 284 -13.72 -12.61 8.87
CA LEU A 284 -14.74 -11.78 9.51
C LEU A 284 -14.26 -11.03 10.75
N SER A 285 -13.11 -11.39 11.33
CA SER A 285 -12.51 -10.62 12.43
C SER A 285 -12.24 -9.15 12.08
N LYS A 286 -12.18 -8.81 10.79
CA LYS A 286 -12.06 -7.44 10.30
C LYS A 286 -13.43 -6.84 10.00
N HIS A 287 -13.62 -5.58 10.38
CA HIS A 287 -14.81 -4.81 10.00
C HIS A 287 -14.72 -4.36 8.54
N GLY A 288 -15.86 -4.34 7.84
CA GLY A 288 -15.96 -3.92 6.44
C GLY A 288 -17.07 -4.65 5.71
N ALA A 289 -17.26 -4.30 4.44
CA ALA A 289 -18.19 -4.99 3.56
C ALA A 289 -17.64 -6.37 3.20
N LEU A 290 -18.52 -7.37 3.18
CA LEU A 290 -18.15 -8.74 2.86
C LEU A 290 -18.44 -9.03 1.40
N LEU A 291 -17.42 -9.44 0.66
CA LEU A 291 -17.49 -9.75 -0.75
C LEU A 291 -17.21 -11.23 -0.98
N LEU A 292 -17.83 -11.77 -2.02
CA LEU A 292 -17.46 -13.04 -2.62
C LEU A 292 -16.83 -12.75 -3.99
N VAL A 293 -15.59 -13.18 -4.17
CA VAL A 293 -14.76 -12.88 -5.35
C VAL A 293 -14.44 -14.17 -6.08
N ALA A 294 -14.80 -14.27 -7.36
CA ALA A 294 -14.41 -15.38 -8.22
C ALA A 294 -12.91 -15.29 -8.54
N THR A 295 -12.14 -16.30 -8.13
CA THR A 295 -10.72 -16.38 -8.44
C THR A 295 -10.51 -17.23 -9.69
N ARG A 296 -10.22 -16.57 -10.81
CA ARG A 296 -9.57 -17.23 -11.96
C ARG A 296 -8.09 -16.90 -11.88
N GLU A 297 -7.32 -17.58 -11.03
CA GLU A 297 -5.86 -17.47 -11.13
C GLU A 297 -5.37 -18.33 -12.30
N PRO A 298 -4.77 -17.76 -13.35
CA PRO A 298 -3.81 -18.51 -14.13
C PRO A 298 -2.52 -18.60 -13.30
N ARG A 299 -2.36 -19.72 -12.57
CA ARG A 299 -1.07 -20.09 -11.99
C ARG A 299 -0.01 -20.13 -13.09
N SER A 300 1.03 -19.33 -12.90
CA SER A 300 2.39 -19.54 -13.42
C SER A 300 2.48 -19.98 -14.88
N GLN A 301 2.67 -19.04 -15.81
CA GLN A 301 3.34 -19.39 -17.07
C GLN A 301 3.85 -18.16 -17.82
N ARG A 302 5.19 -17.98 -17.77
CA ARG A 302 6.12 -17.70 -18.87
C ARG A 302 7.32 -16.94 -18.32
N GLU A 303 8.50 -17.39 -18.77
CA GLU A 303 9.78 -16.70 -18.63
C GLU A 303 9.57 -15.21 -18.96
N ALA A 304 9.99 -14.33 -18.05
CA ALA A 304 9.82 -12.90 -18.25
C ALA A 304 10.61 -12.48 -19.50
N PRO A 305 10.06 -11.64 -20.39
CA PRO A 305 10.86 -11.02 -21.44
C PRO A 305 11.98 -10.21 -20.78
N ARG A 306 13.11 -10.01 -21.51
CA ARG A 306 14.24 -9.23 -21.00
C ARG A 306 13.76 -7.90 -20.42
N LEU A 307 14.12 -7.67 -19.16
CA LEU A 307 13.68 -6.49 -18.44
C LEU A 307 14.23 -5.22 -19.10
N PRO A 308 13.46 -4.13 -19.10
CA PRO A 308 14.05 -2.83 -19.33
C PRO A 308 15.08 -2.55 -18.22
N PRO A 309 16.10 -1.71 -18.47
CA PRO A 309 17.02 -1.32 -17.42
C PRO A 309 16.26 -0.79 -16.21
N ALA A 310 16.82 -1.03 -15.02
CA ALA A 310 16.26 -0.60 -13.75
C ALA A 310 15.74 0.84 -13.82
N SER A 311 14.60 1.08 -13.17
CA SER A 311 13.92 2.39 -13.13
C SER A 311 14.84 3.57 -12.76
N TRP A 312 15.95 3.30 -12.08
CA TRP A 312 17.11 4.17 -11.97
C TRP A 312 18.39 3.32 -11.89
N ALA A 313 19.45 3.73 -12.58
CA ALA A 313 20.79 3.15 -12.45
C ALA A 313 21.84 4.28 -12.49
N PRO A 314 22.87 4.23 -11.63
CA PRO A 314 23.93 5.23 -11.66
C PRO A 314 24.77 5.07 -12.93
N ALA A 315 24.92 6.15 -13.70
CA ALA A 315 25.76 6.16 -14.91
C ALA A 315 27.22 6.56 -14.60
N ALA A 316 27.46 7.20 -13.46
CA ALA A 316 28.75 7.76 -13.06
C ALA A 316 29.44 6.89 -11.99
N LEU A 317 30.77 6.88 -12.01
CA LEU A 317 31.61 6.23 -10.99
C LEU A 317 31.95 7.17 -9.81
N ASP A 318 31.65 8.48 -9.93
CA ASP A 318 31.88 9.45 -8.85
C ASP A 318 30.72 9.45 -7.86
N ALA A 319 31.04 9.40 -6.56
CA ALA A 319 30.05 9.35 -5.49
C ALA A 319 29.24 10.66 -5.39
N THR A 320 29.83 11.82 -5.71
CA THR A 320 29.16 13.12 -5.60
C THR A 320 28.14 13.31 -6.72
N GLU A 321 28.54 13.06 -7.97
CA GLU A 321 27.63 13.06 -9.11
C GLU A 321 26.53 12.00 -8.96
N THR A 322 26.87 10.83 -8.38
CA THR A 322 25.89 9.81 -8.05
C THR A 322 24.89 10.30 -7.00
N ALA A 323 25.33 10.95 -5.92
CA ALA A 323 24.43 11.49 -4.90
C ALA A 323 23.47 12.55 -5.47
N LEU A 324 23.96 13.44 -6.34
CA LEU A 324 23.13 14.43 -7.02
C LEU A 324 22.07 13.77 -7.93
N THR A 325 22.49 12.85 -8.80
CA THR A 325 21.58 12.13 -9.70
C THR A 325 20.58 11.28 -8.94
N PHE A 326 20.98 10.75 -7.79
CA PHE A 326 20.15 9.99 -6.87
C PHE A 326 19.12 10.87 -6.16
N ALA A 327 19.51 12.04 -5.67
CA ALA A 327 18.60 13.02 -5.08
C ALA A 327 17.53 13.46 -6.09
N SER A 328 17.99 13.83 -7.29
CA SER A 328 17.14 14.12 -8.44
C SER A 328 16.19 12.97 -8.80
N ALA A 329 16.62 11.71 -8.67
CA ALA A 329 15.76 10.56 -8.93
C ALA A 329 14.72 10.34 -7.83
N LEU A 330 15.05 10.61 -6.56
CA LEU A 330 14.10 10.59 -5.45
C LEU A 330 13.07 11.72 -5.60
N GLU A 331 13.48 12.95 -5.90
CA GLU A 331 12.56 14.08 -6.15
C GLU A 331 11.57 13.79 -7.27
N ARG A 332 12.06 13.17 -8.35
CA ARG A 332 11.22 12.73 -9.47
C ARG A 332 10.57 11.36 -9.22
N GLY A 333 10.75 10.79 -8.05
CA GLY A 333 10.48 9.40 -7.64
C GLY A 333 10.62 8.32 -8.73
N SER A 334 11.66 8.50 -9.54
CA SER A 334 12.18 7.48 -10.44
C SER A 334 12.86 6.35 -9.66
N ILE A 335 13.14 6.56 -8.37
CA ILE A 335 13.53 5.55 -7.38
C ILE A 335 12.70 5.74 -6.09
N THR A 336 12.52 4.68 -5.31
CA THR A 336 11.84 4.69 -4.01
C THR A 336 12.86 4.74 -2.85
N ALA A 337 12.46 5.27 -1.69
CA ALA A 337 13.32 5.34 -0.51
C ALA A 337 13.85 3.96 -0.03
N PRO A 338 13.05 2.87 -0.04
CA PRO A 338 13.55 1.53 0.27
C PRO A 338 14.65 1.07 -0.68
N ARG A 339 14.47 1.24 -2.00
CA ARG A 339 15.53 0.93 -2.97
C ARG A 339 16.76 1.79 -2.78
N ALA A 340 16.56 3.07 -2.49
CA ALA A 340 17.66 3.98 -2.20
C ALA A 340 18.51 3.49 -1.01
N ARG A 341 17.86 3.00 0.07
CA ARG A 341 18.53 2.38 1.21
C ARG A 341 19.44 1.22 0.81
N SER A 342 18.92 0.28 -0.01
CA SER A 342 19.67 -0.91 -0.44
C SER A 342 20.94 -0.55 -1.22
N ILE A 343 20.84 0.45 -2.10
CA ILE A 343 21.98 0.90 -2.91
C ILE A 343 23.05 1.55 -2.02
N LEU A 344 22.64 2.37 -1.05
CA LEU A 344 23.58 3.02 -0.13
C LEU A 344 24.34 2.02 0.76
N VAL A 345 23.67 0.97 1.23
CA VAL A 345 24.32 -0.09 2.03
C VAL A 345 25.48 -0.73 1.25
N ARG A 346 25.39 -0.85 -0.07
CA ARG A 346 26.48 -1.39 -0.92
C ARG A 346 27.58 -0.38 -1.22
N GLY A 347 27.24 0.91 -1.27
CA GLY A 347 28.19 1.99 -1.61
C GLY A 347 29.18 2.34 -0.50
N GLY A 348 28.94 1.87 0.74
CA GLY A 348 29.84 2.07 1.88
C GLY A 348 30.04 3.54 2.27
N ASP A 349 31.15 3.84 2.95
CA ASP A 349 31.36 5.14 3.59
C ASP A 349 31.39 6.33 2.63
N ALA A 350 31.93 6.15 1.43
CA ALA A 350 32.02 7.19 0.40
C ALA A 350 30.65 7.61 -0.12
N ALA A 351 29.75 6.64 -0.33
CA ALA A 351 28.38 6.92 -0.74
C ALA A 351 27.62 7.68 0.37
N LEU A 352 27.77 7.24 1.62
CA LEU A 352 27.18 7.92 2.77
C LEU A 352 27.71 9.35 2.94
N ASP A 353 28.99 9.60 2.64
CA ASP A 353 29.53 10.95 2.64
C ASP A 353 28.95 11.86 1.57
N ALA A 354 28.80 11.33 0.35
CA ALA A 354 28.26 12.08 -0.76
C ALA A 354 26.79 12.45 -0.52
N ILE A 355 25.96 11.51 -0.07
CA ILE A 355 24.57 11.82 0.28
C ILE A 355 24.47 12.73 1.50
N GLY A 356 25.38 12.63 2.48
CA GLY A 356 25.42 13.54 3.62
C GLY A 356 25.69 14.99 3.23
N LYS A 357 26.46 15.22 2.17
CA LYS A 357 26.64 16.55 1.58
C LYS A 357 25.40 16.98 0.80
N GLU A 358 24.85 16.10 -0.04
CA GLU A 358 23.67 16.41 -0.86
C GLU A 358 22.40 16.65 -0.02
N MET A 359 22.26 15.97 1.12
CA MET A 359 21.19 16.17 2.10
C MET A 359 21.09 17.63 2.59
N LEU A 360 22.21 18.36 2.60
CA LEU A 360 22.20 19.77 3.01
C LEU A 360 21.76 20.71 1.87
N ASN A 361 21.60 20.20 0.65
CA ASN A 361 21.12 20.94 -0.51
C ASN A 361 19.57 20.99 -0.56
N VAL A 362 18.96 21.36 0.57
CA VAL A 362 17.51 21.25 0.80
C VAL A 362 16.67 22.10 -0.15
N ALA A 363 17.22 23.23 -0.60
CA ALA A 363 16.55 24.09 -1.57
C ALA A 363 16.39 23.42 -2.95
N ALA A 364 17.35 22.57 -3.34
CA ALA A 364 17.29 21.83 -4.59
C ALA A 364 16.51 20.53 -4.45
N HIS A 365 16.69 19.80 -3.34
CA HIS A 365 16.13 18.47 -3.15
C HIS A 365 15.48 18.30 -1.76
N PRO A 366 14.32 18.93 -1.50
CA PRO A 366 13.68 18.89 -0.18
C PRO A 366 13.20 17.49 0.24
N PHE A 367 12.68 16.68 -0.69
CA PHE A 367 12.28 15.30 -0.39
C PHE A 367 13.49 14.39 -0.22
N ALA A 368 14.45 14.44 -1.14
CA ALA A 368 15.64 13.61 -1.06
C ALA A 368 16.45 13.92 0.19
N SER A 369 16.48 15.18 0.64
CA SER A 369 17.12 15.57 1.91
C SER A 369 16.47 14.89 3.11
N ALA A 370 15.13 14.84 3.17
CA ALA A 370 14.43 14.11 4.23
C ALA A 370 14.75 12.60 4.18
N VAL A 371 14.70 12.00 2.99
CA VAL A 371 15.05 10.59 2.78
C VAL A 371 16.49 10.32 3.18
N PHE A 372 17.45 11.14 2.77
CA PHE A 372 18.86 10.98 3.13
C PHE A 372 19.10 11.13 4.63
N ALA A 373 18.36 12.02 5.31
CA ALA A 373 18.45 12.14 6.76
C ALA A 373 18.02 10.84 7.46
N GLU A 374 16.89 10.26 7.06
CA GLU A 374 16.43 8.97 7.58
C GLU A 374 17.40 7.83 7.25
N LEU A 375 18.01 7.85 6.06
CA LEU A 375 18.98 6.84 5.65
C LEU A 375 20.31 6.97 6.40
N LEU A 376 20.73 8.18 6.76
CA LEU A 376 21.98 8.43 7.50
C LEU A 376 21.85 8.18 9.01
N ALA A 377 20.66 8.39 9.58
CA ALA A 377 20.43 8.27 11.02
C ALA A 377 20.95 6.96 11.65
N PRO A 378 20.75 5.77 11.05
CA PRO A 378 21.20 4.51 11.64
C PRO A 378 22.71 4.32 11.71
N PHE A 379 23.49 4.98 10.84
CA PHE A 379 24.94 4.75 10.74
C PHE A 379 25.74 5.38 11.88
N ALA A 380 25.13 6.31 12.63
CA ALA A 380 25.64 6.81 13.91
C ALA A 380 27.09 7.37 13.90
N ARG A 381 27.61 7.79 12.74
CA ARG A 381 28.94 8.42 12.63
C ARG A 381 28.85 9.87 13.11
N GLU A 382 29.83 10.34 13.90
CA GLU A 382 29.82 11.69 14.48
C GLU A 382 29.60 12.79 13.42
N ARG A 383 30.24 12.65 12.24
CA ARG A 383 30.07 13.58 11.11
C ARG A 383 28.64 13.63 10.56
N ASP A 384 27.92 12.52 10.58
CA ASP A 384 26.54 12.47 10.09
C ASP A 384 25.61 13.09 11.12
N VAL A 385 25.89 12.92 12.42
CA VAL A 385 25.16 13.61 13.48
C VAL A 385 25.23 15.12 13.30
N VAL A 386 26.40 15.67 13.02
CA VAL A 386 26.56 17.11 12.73
C VAL A 386 25.73 17.52 11.51
N ARG A 387 25.77 16.74 10.43
CA ARG A 387 24.96 16.99 9.22
C ARG A 387 23.46 16.89 9.50
N LEU A 388 23.01 15.94 10.31
CA LEU A 388 21.61 15.75 10.69
C LEU A 388 21.09 16.91 11.54
N VAL A 389 21.87 17.38 12.51
CA VAL A 389 21.52 18.59 13.29
C VAL A 389 21.52 19.83 12.40
N THR A 390 22.45 19.93 11.46
CA THR A 390 22.48 21.01 10.46
C THR A 390 21.23 20.96 9.57
N TYR A 391 20.86 19.78 9.06
CA TYR A 391 19.64 19.58 8.28
C TYR A 391 18.40 19.97 9.08
N PHE A 392 18.28 19.52 10.34
CA PHE A 392 17.21 19.92 11.24
C PHE A 392 17.07 21.44 11.38
N ALA A 393 18.19 22.16 11.47
CA ALA A 393 18.20 23.61 11.53
C ALA A 393 17.63 24.28 10.26
N ILE A 394 17.83 23.69 9.07
CA ILE A 394 17.48 24.31 7.78
C ILE A 394 16.28 23.67 7.05
N ALA A 395 15.77 22.53 7.51
CA ALA A 395 14.70 21.78 6.86
C ALA A 395 13.39 22.58 6.78
N PRO A 396 12.70 22.68 5.63
CA PRO A 396 11.44 23.39 5.51
C PRO A 396 10.41 23.01 6.59
N ASP A 397 10.33 21.71 6.89
CA ASP A 397 9.59 21.17 8.04
C ASP A 397 10.57 20.49 9.02
N PRO A 398 10.81 21.06 10.22
CA PRO A 398 11.70 20.46 11.21
C PRO A 398 11.16 19.17 11.83
N ARG A 399 9.87 18.82 11.65
CA ARG A 399 9.28 17.59 12.23
C ARG A 399 9.87 16.33 11.62
N ALA A 400 9.99 16.27 10.29
CA ALA A 400 10.62 15.14 9.61
C ALA A 400 12.10 15.00 10.01
N ALA A 401 12.80 16.12 10.16
CA ALA A 401 14.19 16.12 10.59
C ALA A 401 14.35 15.72 12.08
N ALA A 402 13.41 16.12 12.96
CA ALA A 402 13.37 15.66 14.35
C ALA A 402 13.16 14.14 14.43
N HIS A 403 12.29 13.58 13.58
CA HIS A 403 12.13 12.14 13.48
C HIS A 403 13.44 11.43 13.11
N ALA A 404 14.16 11.92 12.10
CA ALA A 404 15.46 11.37 11.72
C ALA A 404 16.50 11.45 12.86
N LEU A 405 16.50 12.53 13.66
CA LEU A 405 17.37 12.65 14.84
C LEU A 405 17.02 11.59 15.91
N ASP A 406 15.74 11.30 16.12
CA ASP A 406 15.28 10.29 17.10
C ASP A 406 15.65 8.85 16.68
N LEU A 407 15.65 8.59 15.37
CA LEU A 407 16.12 7.33 14.79
C LEU A 407 17.64 7.12 14.93
N CYS A 408 18.40 8.14 15.30
CA CYS A 408 19.85 8.06 15.32
C CYS A 408 20.37 7.17 16.47
N GLY A 409 21.26 6.23 16.13
CA GLY A 409 21.87 5.34 17.11
C GLY A 409 22.84 6.02 18.09
N ALA A 410 23.45 7.15 17.71
CA ALA A 410 24.41 7.91 18.52
C ALA A 410 23.74 8.99 19.39
N ARG A 411 22.79 8.59 20.25
CA ARG A 411 21.95 9.51 21.03
C ARG A 411 22.72 10.53 21.89
N GLU A 412 23.83 10.12 22.50
CA GLU A 412 24.65 11.02 23.31
C GLU A 412 25.33 12.11 22.47
N VAL A 413 25.83 11.73 21.29
CA VAL A 413 26.45 12.67 20.34
C VAL A 413 25.40 13.63 19.79
N VAL A 414 24.21 13.11 19.43
CA VAL A 414 23.07 13.94 19.00
C VAL A 414 22.72 14.96 20.08
N SER A 415 22.60 14.53 21.33
CA SER A 415 22.27 15.41 22.46
C SER A 415 23.33 16.49 22.65
N THR A 416 24.60 16.13 22.54
CA THR A 416 25.73 17.08 22.70
C THR A 416 25.74 18.12 21.58
N VAL A 417 25.62 17.69 20.33
CA VAL A 417 25.65 18.59 19.15
C VAL A 417 24.39 19.46 19.10
N LEU A 418 23.21 18.87 19.37
CA LEU A 418 21.95 19.60 19.43
C LEU A 418 21.96 20.67 20.53
N LYS A 419 22.47 20.33 21.72
CA LYS A 419 22.64 21.30 22.82
C LYS A 419 23.54 22.45 22.42
N ALA A 420 24.73 22.12 21.88
CA ALA A 420 25.70 23.14 21.46
C ALA A 420 25.13 24.06 20.38
N TRP A 421 24.37 23.52 19.43
CA TRP A 421 23.69 24.32 18.40
C TRP A 421 22.57 25.19 18.98
N LEU A 422 21.76 24.67 19.90
CA LEU A 422 20.72 25.48 20.56
C LEU A 422 21.33 26.59 21.42
N GLU A 423 22.41 26.32 22.15
CA GLU A 423 23.11 27.33 22.96
C GLU A 423 23.70 28.46 22.11
N THR A 424 24.08 28.21 20.85
CA THR A 424 24.56 29.26 19.94
C THR A 424 23.44 30.02 19.24
N MET A 425 22.28 29.37 19.02
CA MET A 425 21.16 29.98 18.28
C MET A 425 20.12 30.66 19.18
N LEU A 426 20.06 30.29 20.47
CA LEU A 426 19.16 30.94 21.41
C LEU A 426 19.64 32.35 21.73
N PRO A 427 18.74 33.36 21.70
CA PRO A 427 19.09 34.72 22.06
C PRO A 427 19.57 34.80 23.52
N THR A 428 20.66 35.54 23.73
CA THR A 428 21.26 35.73 25.07
C THR A 428 20.43 36.63 25.98
N ASP A 429 19.52 37.42 25.41
CA ASP A 429 18.64 38.38 26.08
C ASP A 429 17.25 37.82 26.41
N GLY A 430 16.98 36.54 26.09
CA GLY A 430 15.69 35.91 26.38
C GLY A 430 14.58 36.21 25.36
N ALA A 431 14.84 37.01 24.33
CA ALA A 431 13.82 37.45 23.39
C ALA A 431 13.38 36.31 22.45
N LEU A 432 12.23 35.70 22.73
CA LEU A 432 11.59 34.74 21.82
C LEU A 432 10.96 35.47 20.62
N ALA A 433 10.72 34.72 19.53
CA ALA A 433 10.13 35.27 18.31
C ALA A 433 8.81 35.98 18.56
N GLU A 434 8.59 37.12 17.91
CA GLU A 434 7.31 37.81 18.00
C GLU A 434 6.22 37.00 17.26
N PRO A 435 4.95 37.04 17.73
CA PRO A 435 3.85 36.37 17.05
C PRO A 435 3.70 36.85 15.60
N GLY A 436 3.96 35.97 14.63
CA GLY A 436 3.84 36.26 13.19
C GLY A 436 5.16 36.37 12.44
N ASP A 437 6.31 36.28 13.13
CA ASP A 437 7.62 36.22 12.48
C ASP A 437 7.73 35.02 11.52
N ASP A 438 8.23 35.26 10.29
CA ASP A 438 8.44 34.21 9.30
C ASP A 438 9.70 33.38 9.65
N PRO A 439 9.57 32.06 9.91
CA PRO A 439 10.69 31.17 10.22
C PRO A 439 11.75 31.05 9.12
N ARG A 440 11.48 31.54 7.90
CA ARG A 440 12.46 31.58 6.81
C ARG A 440 13.38 32.80 6.88
N THR A 441 12.98 33.85 7.61
CA THR A 441 13.70 35.12 7.68
C THR A 441 14.09 35.50 9.12
N SER A 442 13.37 34.98 10.12
CA SER A 442 13.63 35.18 11.54
C SER A 442 14.27 33.92 12.16
N ALA A 443 15.50 34.07 12.66
CA ALA A 443 16.21 32.99 13.35
C ALA A 443 15.51 32.57 14.65
N SER A 444 14.92 33.51 15.40
CA SER A 444 14.17 33.21 16.62
C SER A 444 12.91 32.40 16.31
N ALA A 445 12.17 32.75 15.24
CA ALA A 445 10.99 31.99 14.81
C ALA A 445 11.36 30.58 14.33
N ARG A 446 12.52 30.45 13.66
CA ARG A 446 13.05 29.15 13.25
C ARG A 446 13.39 28.26 14.43
N VAL A 447 14.08 28.81 15.43
CA VAL A 447 14.45 28.08 16.65
C VAL A 447 13.21 27.64 17.43
N ALA A 448 12.19 28.51 17.54
CA ALA A 448 10.91 28.16 18.17
C ALA A 448 10.22 26.96 17.48
N LEU A 449 10.17 26.95 16.13
CA LEU A 449 9.65 25.80 15.38
C LEU A 449 10.45 24.52 15.61
N CYS A 450 11.78 24.62 15.71
CA CYS A 450 12.63 23.47 15.99
C CYS A 450 12.34 22.90 17.39
N ILE A 451 12.23 23.76 18.40
CA ILE A 451 11.87 23.35 19.77
C ILE A 451 10.51 22.64 19.81
N GLU A 452 9.50 23.20 19.11
CA GLU A 452 8.17 22.58 18.97
C GLU A 452 8.25 21.19 18.31
N ALA A 453 9.06 21.05 17.26
CA ALA A 453 9.25 19.79 16.55
C ALA A 453 9.93 18.70 17.40
N LEU A 454 10.70 19.06 18.43
CA LEU A 454 11.34 18.13 19.35
C LEU A 454 10.40 17.62 20.45
N ARG A 455 9.30 18.33 20.74
CA ARG A 455 8.37 17.98 21.84
C ARG A 455 7.84 16.53 21.78
N PRO A 456 7.53 15.94 20.62
CA PRO A 456 7.09 14.54 20.53
C PRO A 456 8.17 13.51 20.91
N TYR A 457 9.44 13.92 21.04
CA TYR A 457 10.58 13.03 21.24
C TYR A 457 11.24 13.30 22.61
N PRO A 458 10.83 12.60 23.70
CA PRO A 458 11.22 12.94 25.07
C PRO A 458 12.73 12.99 25.30
N ALA A 459 13.48 12.07 24.69
CA ALA A 459 14.94 12.01 24.82
C ALA A 459 15.64 13.23 24.20
N LEU A 460 15.14 13.73 23.07
CA LEU A 460 15.67 14.94 22.44
C LEU A 460 15.18 16.21 23.17
N TYR A 461 13.93 16.21 23.64
CA TYR A 461 13.34 17.36 24.31
C TYR A 461 14.00 17.66 25.68
N GLN A 462 14.48 16.64 26.39
CA GLN A 462 15.26 16.79 27.62
C GLN A 462 16.54 17.62 27.44
N VAL A 463 17.08 17.70 26.22
CA VAL A 463 18.24 18.55 25.89
C VAL A 463 17.86 20.03 25.89
N VAL A 464 16.61 20.33 25.53
CA VAL A 464 16.08 21.68 25.32
C VAL A 464 15.55 22.29 26.63
N GLU A 465 14.93 21.48 27.49
CA GLU A 465 14.25 21.91 28.72
C GLU A 465 15.15 22.77 29.67
N PRO A 466 16.42 22.41 29.93
CA PRO A 466 17.32 23.24 30.75
C PRO A 466 17.69 24.58 30.10
N LEU A 467 17.58 24.70 28.78
CA LEU A 467 17.88 25.95 28.06
C LEU A 467 16.68 26.89 28.09
N LEU A 468 15.46 26.34 27.95
CA LEU A 468 14.22 27.13 28.03
C LEU A 468 13.96 27.69 29.42
N SER A 469 14.25 26.90 30.47
CA SER A 469 14.13 27.36 31.85
C SER A 469 15.00 28.60 32.13
N ARG A 470 16.25 28.62 31.64
CA ARG A 470 17.13 29.80 31.73
C ARG A 470 16.55 31.04 31.07
N LEU A 471 15.85 30.89 29.94
CA LEU A 471 15.22 32.00 29.23
C LEU A 471 13.98 32.52 29.97
N SER A 472 13.22 31.63 30.61
CA SER A 472 12.06 32.01 31.43
C SER A 472 12.41 32.72 32.74
N GLU A 473 13.65 32.58 33.21
CA GLU A 473 14.18 33.22 34.42
C GLU A 473 14.76 34.62 34.15
N LEU A 474 14.95 35.01 32.88
CA LEU A 474 15.42 36.35 32.51
C LEU A 474 14.29 37.38 32.70
N PRO A 475 14.56 38.54 33.31
CA PRO A 475 13.55 39.58 33.48
C PRO A 475 13.06 40.08 32.11
N PRO A 476 11.75 40.33 31.93
CA PRO A 476 11.24 40.90 30.69
C PRO A 476 11.87 42.29 30.50
N ASN A 477 12.71 42.43 29.47
CA ASN A 477 13.33 43.71 29.15
C ASN A 477 12.25 44.71 28.68
N HIS A 478 12.30 45.91 29.26
CA HIS A 478 11.45 47.07 28.98
C HIS A 478 11.79 47.77 27.66
#